data_AF-A0A9P5GXQ3-F1
#
_entry.id   AF-A0A9P5GXQ3-F1
#
_cell.length_a   1.000
_cell.length_b   1.000
_cell.length_c   1.000
_cell.angle_alpha   90.00
_cell.angle_beta   90.00
_cell.angle_gamma   90.00
#
_symmetry.space_group_name_H-M   'P 1'
#
loop_
_entity.id
_entity.type
_entity.pdbx_description
1 polymer ?
#
loop_
_entity_poly.entity_id
_entity_poly.type
_entity_poly.pdbx_seq_one_letter_code
_entity_poly.pdbx_strand_id
1 'polypeptide(L)'
;MGSQLTDTDPARTRTPRQLQRKRALDKESQRRKRERQRAHVQQIEKELHDARQEIHNLRLIIQDMKGQPQPGTQGIDSVRSSAHDSCPPQLESPVSVKTASTVTPCTHRSLSPQPEHKEQLIECFCEPQTHESFSECFEKTVFASVIEWNSRSILLAAVYILAYRILRYRFFPSVETHNDVPEWLRSTDIQDKIPHALYIDFVQFPRLRNAMVLGLVNIDSIREQFDADFGRHLSVNWPVSEALLVTDSSRNTILNPKFERHICTQENWTLDSVFATKYPHIAPLIV
;
A
#
# COMPACT_ATOMS: atom_id res chain seq x y z
N MET A 1 -62.44 -14.49 -12.56
CA MET A 1 -61.53 -15.50 -13.15
C MET A 1 -60.28 -14.77 -13.63
N GLY A 2 -59.09 -15.26 -13.28
CA GLY A 2 -57.82 -14.73 -13.76
C GLY A 2 -56.80 -14.50 -12.65
N SER A 3 -56.26 -15.58 -12.09
CA SER A 3 -55.07 -15.58 -11.23
C SER A 3 -53.82 -15.45 -12.11
N GLN A 4 -52.94 -14.48 -11.87
CA GLN A 4 -51.61 -14.41 -12.48
C GLN A 4 -50.56 -14.77 -11.43
N LEU A 5 -49.87 -15.87 -11.69
CA LEU A 5 -48.76 -16.42 -10.93
C LEU A 5 -47.50 -15.59 -11.20
N THR A 6 -46.87 -15.07 -10.15
CA THR A 6 -45.55 -14.45 -10.19
C THR A 6 -44.49 -15.56 -10.13
N ASP A 7 -43.76 -15.76 -11.23
CA ASP A 7 -42.61 -16.66 -11.29
C ASP A 7 -41.36 -15.92 -10.83
N THR A 8 -40.92 -16.17 -9.58
CA THR A 8 -39.63 -15.72 -9.06
C THR A 8 -38.64 -16.86 -9.19
N ASP A 9 -37.69 -16.70 -10.11
CA ASP A 9 -36.62 -17.68 -10.37
C ASP A 9 -35.78 -17.92 -9.09
N PRO A 10 -35.75 -19.14 -8.53
CA PRO A 10 -35.14 -19.38 -7.23
C PRO A 10 -33.61 -19.29 -7.30
N ALA A 11 -33.03 -18.50 -6.40
CA ALA A 11 -31.59 -18.34 -6.25
C ALA A 11 -30.87 -19.69 -6.19
N ARG A 12 -29.93 -19.90 -7.13
CA ARG A 12 -29.17 -21.14 -7.32
C ARG A 12 -28.42 -21.55 -6.05
N THR A 13 -29.03 -22.42 -5.26
CA THR A 13 -28.47 -22.89 -3.99
C THR A 13 -27.47 -24.02 -4.26
N ARG A 14 -26.24 -23.90 -3.75
CA ARG A 14 -25.19 -24.92 -3.93
C ARG A 14 -25.64 -26.26 -3.36
N THR A 15 -25.47 -27.33 -4.13
CA THR A 15 -25.85 -28.68 -3.67
C THR A 15 -24.96 -29.12 -2.50
N PRO A 16 -25.44 -30.01 -1.60
CA PRO A 16 -24.67 -30.48 -0.46
C PRO A 16 -23.28 -31.03 -0.84
N ARG A 17 -23.17 -31.71 -1.99
CA ARG A 17 -21.91 -32.25 -2.53
C ARG A 17 -20.92 -31.14 -2.91
N GLN A 18 -21.40 -30.01 -3.43
CA GLN A 18 -20.56 -28.85 -3.77
C GLN A 18 -20.03 -28.14 -2.52
N LEU A 19 -20.85 -28.03 -1.47
CA LEU A 19 -20.45 -27.49 -0.17
C LEU A 19 -19.38 -28.36 0.50
N GLN A 20 -19.55 -29.68 0.47
CA GLN A 20 -18.58 -30.61 1.05
C GLN A 20 -17.23 -30.54 0.33
N ARG A 21 -17.23 -30.48 -1.02
CA ARG A 21 -16.01 -30.31 -1.81
C ARG A 21 -15.31 -28.98 -1.49
N LYS A 22 -16.05 -27.88 -1.36
CA LYS A 22 -15.48 -26.57 -0.97
C LYS A 22 -14.84 -26.63 0.41
N ARG A 23 -15.53 -27.21 1.41
CA ARG A 23 -15.01 -27.35 2.78
C ARG A 23 -13.70 -28.16 2.83
N ALA A 24 -13.60 -29.21 2.01
CA ALA A 24 -12.38 -30.01 1.91
C ALA A 24 -11.21 -29.22 1.31
N LEU A 25 -11.46 -28.47 0.23
CA LEU A 25 -10.45 -27.62 -0.40
C LEU A 25 -9.99 -26.47 0.51
N ASP A 26 -10.92 -25.84 1.23
CA ASP A 26 -10.59 -24.78 2.20
C ASP A 26 -9.73 -25.32 3.34
N LYS A 27 -10.03 -26.52 3.87
CA LYS A 27 -9.20 -27.17 4.90
C LYS A 27 -7.78 -27.43 4.41
N GLU A 28 -7.64 -27.93 3.19
CA GLU A 28 -6.33 -28.22 2.60
C GLU A 28 -5.54 -26.93 2.32
N SER A 29 -6.21 -25.88 1.82
CA SER A 29 -5.62 -24.55 1.63
C SER A 29 -5.11 -23.96 2.94
N GLN A 30 -5.92 -24.04 4.01
CA GLN A 30 -5.50 -23.59 5.33
C GLN A 30 -4.32 -24.40 5.88
N ARG A 31 -4.28 -25.72 5.65
CA ARG A 31 -3.14 -26.57 6.02
C ARG A 31 -1.87 -26.11 5.31
N ARG A 32 -1.90 -25.96 3.99
CA ARG A 32 -0.76 -25.50 3.19
C ARG A 32 -0.28 -24.11 3.59
N LYS A 33 -1.20 -23.19 3.90
CA LYS A 33 -0.84 -21.84 4.39
C LYS A 33 -0.10 -21.92 5.73
N ARG A 34 -0.61 -22.72 6.68
CA ARG A 34 0.04 -22.92 7.99
C ARG A 34 1.39 -23.61 7.86
N GLU A 35 1.52 -24.56 6.95
CA GLU A 35 2.77 -25.27 6.69
C GLU A 35 3.84 -24.33 6.12
N ARG A 36 3.50 -23.51 5.12
CA ARG A 36 4.40 -22.47 4.58
C ARG A 36 4.83 -21.48 5.65
N GLN A 37 3.89 -21.02 6.49
CA GLN A 37 4.19 -20.07 7.54
C GLN A 37 5.11 -20.68 8.61
N ARG A 38 4.90 -21.94 9.00
CA ARG A 38 5.80 -22.65 9.91
C ARG A 38 7.19 -22.84 9.31
N ALA A 39 7.28 -23.26 8.05
CA ALA A 39 8.57 -23.43 7.36
C ALA A 39 9.35 -22.10 7.28
N HIS A 40 8.66 -20.99 6.99
CA HIS A 40 9.30 -19.68 6.93
C HIS A 40 9.78 -19.20 8.31
N VAL A 41 8.98 -19.40 9.37
CA VAL A 41 9.40 -19.07 10.75
C VAL A 41 10.63 -19.90 11.15
N GLN A 42 10.64 -21.21 10.88
CA GLN A 42 11.78 -22.07 11.16
C GLN A 42 13.05 -21.63 10.40
N GLN A 43 12.89 -21.20 9.14
CA GLN A 43 14.00 -20.68 8.35
C GLN A 43 14.57 -19.40 8.97
N ILE A 44 13.72 -18.44 9.34
CA ILE A 44 14.16 -17.19 9.99
C ILE A 44 14.84 -17.48 11.33
N GLU A 45 14.28 -18.38 12.15
CA GLU A 45 14.87 -18.74 13.44
C GLU A 45 16.26 -19.35 13.27
N LYS A 46 16.45 -20.19 12.24
CA LYS A 46 17.75 -20.75 11.88
C LYS A 46 18.74 -19.68 11.42
N GLU A 47 18.34 -18.82 10.48
CA GLU A 47 19.20 -17.73 9.98
C GLU A 47 19.63 -16.80 11.12
N LEU A 48 18.72 -16.49 12.04
CA LEU A 48 19.02 -15.69 13.22
C LEU A 48 20.02 -16.39 14.16
N HIS A 49 19.90 -17.70 14.33
CA HIS A 49 20.84 -18.49 15.12
C HIS A 49 22.23 -18.48 14.48
N ASP A 50 22.30 -18.79 13.19
CA ASP A 50 23.55 -18.87 12.42
C ASP A 50 24.28 -17.50 12.41
N ALA A 51 23.55 -16.40 12.14
CA ALA A 51 24.12 -15.06 12.17
C ALA A 51 24.63 -14.65 13.57
N ARG A 52 23.91 -15.02 14.64
CA ARG A 52 24.37 -14.78 16.02
C ARG A 52 25.64 -15.56 16.34
N GLN A 53 25.75 -16.79 15.87
CA GLN A 53 26.93 -17.62 16.04
C GLN A 53 28.14 -17.06 15.27
N GLU A 54 27.92 -16.60 14.04
CA GLU A 54 28.97 -15.96 13.23
C GLU A 54 29.48 -14.67 13.89
N ILE A 55 28.58 -13.82 14.38
CA ILE A 55 28.95 -12.62 15.15
C ILE A 55 29.78 -12.99 16.38
N HIS A 56 29.43 -14.08 17.08
CA HIS A 56 30.20 -14.54 18.23
C HIS A 56 31.60 -14.99 17.83
N ASN A 57 31.73 -15.79 16.77
CA ASN A 57 33.02 -16.25 16.26
C ASN A 57 33.92 -15.09 15.82
N LEU A 58 33.36 -14.12 15.09
CA LEU A 58 34.10 -12.93 14.67
C LEU A 58 34.58 -12.09 15.86
N ARG A 59 33.77 -11.97 16.93
CA ARG A 59 34.19 -11.29 18.17
C ARG A 59 35.37 -11.99 18.83
N LEU A 60 35.39 -13.32 18.86
CA LEU A 60 36.52 -14.09 19.41
C LEU A 60 37.80 -13.84 18.59
N ILE A 61 37.71 -13.86 17.26
CA ILE A 61 38.85 -13.59 16.37
C ILE A 61 39.37 -12.16 16.58
N ILE A 62 38.49 -11.16 16.66
CA ILE A 62 38.89 -9.77 16.89
C ILE A 62 39.58 -9.61 18.26
N GLN A 63 39.11 -10.33 19.28
CA GLN A 63 39.71 -10.29 20.61
C GLN A 63 41.10 -10.93 20.62
N ASP A 64 41.28 -12.05 19.91
CA ASP A 64 42.57 -12.73 19.75
C ASP A 64 43.58 -11.86 18.98
N MET A 65 43.15 -11.24 17.87
CA MET A 65 43.98 -10.30 17.11
C MET A 65 44.39 -9.06 17.92
N LYS A 66 43.56 -8.60 18.85
CA LYS A 66 43.88 -7.49 19.77
C LYS A 66 44.79 -7.91 20.93
N GLY A 67 44.94 -9.21 21.19
CA GLY A 67 45.77 -9.78 22.26
C GLY A 67 47.23 -10.05 21.88
N GLN A 68 47.62 -9.90 20.61
CA GLN A 68 49.01 -10.09 20.20
C GLN A 68 49.87 -8.82 20.40
N PRO A 69 50.99 -8.88 21.13
CA PRO A 69 51.94 -7.77 21.20
C PRO A 69 52.68 -7.64 19.86
N GLN A 70 52.62 -6.44 19.26
CA GLN A 70 53.43 -6.04 18.11
C GLN A 70 54.93 -6.13 18.48
N PRO A 71 55.77 -6.89 17.74
CA PRO A 71 57.21 -6.75 17.86
C PRO A 71 57.69 -5.57 17.02
N GLY A 72 58.07 -4.49 17.71
CA GLY A 72 59.11 -3.58 17.26
C GLY A 72 58.74 -2.58 16.16
N THR A 73 58.47 -1.35 16.57
CA THR A 73 58.96 -0.19 15.82
C THR A 73 59.70 0.69 16.82
N GLN A 74 60.97 0.35 17.04
CA GLN A 74 61.90 1.20 17.80
C GLN A 74 62.26 2.42 16.95
N GLY A 75 62.01 3.59 17.53
CA GLY A 75 62.87 4.77 17.50
C GLY A 75 63.31 5.30 16.15
N ILE A 76 62.71 6.42 15.73
CA ILE A 76 63.49 7.58 15.32
C ILE A 76 62.81 8.82 15.89
N ASP A 77 63.37 9.32 16.99
CA ASP A 77 63.09 10.66 17.51
C ASP A 77 63.75 11.73 16.61
N SER A 78 63.09 12.88 16.59
CA SER A 78 63.66 14.22 16.36
C SER A 78 63.83 14.68 14.90
N VAL A 79 62.86 15.46 14.42
CA VAL A 79 63.11 16.89 14.11
C VAL A 79 61.91 17.73 14.55
N ARG A 80 62.23 18.74 15.35
CA ARG A 80 61.39 19.79 15.92
C ARG A 80 61.00 20.86 14.89
N SER A 81 59.82 21.44 15.12
CA SER A 81 59.29 22.78 14.76
C SER A 81 58.15 22.76 13.75
N SER A 82 57.10 23.57 13.85
CA SER A 82 56.61 24.51 14.86
C SER A 82 55.21 24.91 14.35
N ALA A 83 54.18 24.99 15.20
CA ALA A 83 53.10 25.99 15.13
C ALA A 83 51.90 25.65 16.07
N HIS A 84 51.78 26.49 17.11
CA HIS A 84 50.58 26.99 17.77
C HIS A 84 49.60 26.00 18.43
N ASP A 85 49.70 25.85 19.76
CA ASP A 85 49.07 26.66 20.83
C ASP A 85 47.57 26.38 21.01
N SER A 86 47.25 25.59 22.04
CA SER A 86 46.01 25.63 22.82
C SER A 86 46.17 24.76 24.07
N CYS A 87 46.04 25.34 25.27
CA CYS A 87 45.75 24.65 26.52
C CYS A 87 45.04 25.61 27.51
N PRO A 88 44.38 25.13 28.60
CA PRO A 88 42.97 25.37 28.92
C PRO A 88 42.85 26.02 30.34
N PRO A 89 41.76 25.94 31.16
CA PRO A 89 41.35 24.69 31.85
C PRO A 89 39.85 24.56 32.26
N GLN A 90 39.60 23.45 33.00
CA GLN A 90 38.41 22.86 33.67
C GLN A 90 37.49 23.82 34.47
N LEU A 91 36.23 23.52 34.86
CA LEU A 91 35.70 22.52 35.83
C LEU A 91 34.15 22.77 35.89
N GLU A 92 33.22 21.81 35.97
CA GLU A 92 32.70 21.16 37.19
C GLU A 92 31.65 20.07 36.82
N SER A 93 31.57 19.03 37.65
CA SER A 93 30.59 17.92 37.66
C SER A 93 29.55 18.15 38.79
N PRO A 94 28.63 17.22 39.18
CA PRO A 94 27.96 16.08 38.52
C PRO A 94 26.43 16.02 38.86
N VAL A 95 25.79 14.83 38.70
CA VAL A 95 24.60 14.26 39.42
C VAL A 95 23.49 13.83 38.44
N SER A 96 22.79 12.70 38.57
CA SER A 96 23.09 11.33 39.03
C SER A 96 21.88 10.50 38.56
N VAL A 97 22.12 9.28 38.08
CA VAL A 97 21.09 8.31 37.67
C VAL A 97 21.00 7.22 38.73
N LYS A 98 19.80 6.69 39.01
CA LYS A 98 19.43 5.25 39.18
C LYS A 98 18.11 5.06 39.96
N THR A 99 17.04 4.55 39.33
CA THR A 99 16.49 3.15 39.33
C THR A 99 15.88 2.64 40.64
N ALA A 100 14.61 2.20 40.61
CA ALA A 100 14.15 0.79 40.71
C ALA A 100 12.76 0.58 41.41
N SER A 101 11.88 -0.12 40.68
CA SER A 101 10.97 -1.24 41.02
C SER A 101 9.96 -1.28 42.21
N THR A 102 8.79 -1.87 41.90
CA THR A 102 8.04 -2.95 42.64
C THR A 102 6.68 -2.61 43.32
N VAL A 103 5.59 -3.13 42.71
CA VAL A 103 4.37 -3.82 43.26
C VAL A 103 3.25 -3.06 44.04
N THR A 104 2.01 -3.33 43.57
CA THR A 104 0.57 -3.23 44.02
C THR A 104 0.26 -3.18 45.54
N PRO A 105 -0.97 -2.82 46.08
CA PRO A 105 -2.33 -2.83 45.48
C PRO A 105 -3.37 -1.74 45.94
N CYS A 106 -4.59 -1.82 45.36
CA CYS A 106 -5.79 -0.98 45.59
C CYS A 106 -6.33 -0.92 47.04
N THR A 107 -7.01 0.19 47.42
CA THR A 107 -8.18 0.19 48.33
C THR A 107 -8.98 1.51 48.29
N HIS A 108 -10.28 1.40 48.61
CA HIS A 108 -11.44 2.29 48.45
C HIS A 108 -11.40 3.70 49.08
N ARG A 109 -12.19 4.66 48.51
CA ARG A 109 -13.47 5.20 49.08
C ARG A 109 -13.77 6.69 48.72
N SER A 110 -14.86 6.88 47.96
CA SER A 110 -15.92 7.91 47.99
C SER A 110 -15.71 9.41 48.32
N LEU A 111 -16.25 10.24 47.39
CA LEU A 111 -17.10 11.46 47.52
C LEU A 111 -16.46 12.88 47.64
N SER A 112 -16.44 13.58 46.48
CA SER A 112 -16.79 15.00 46.10
C SER A 112 -16.64 16.19 47.08
N PRO A 113 -16.51 17.49 46.64
CA PRO A 113 -16.80 18.06 45.31
C PRO A 113 -15.72 19.00 44.69
N GLN A 114 -15.94 19.33 43.42
CA GLN A 114 -15.13 20.06 42.42
C GLN A 114 -14.57 21.45 42.83
N PRO A 115 -13.58 21.96 42.07
CA PRO A 115 -13.88 23.15 41.28
C PRO A 115 -13.38 23.13 39.81
N GLU A 116 -14.29 23.57 38.93
CA GLU A 116 -14.05 24.37 37.72
C GLU A 116 -13.12 23.79 36.63
N HIS A 117 -13.70 22.92 35.80
CA HIS A 117 -13.15 22.59 34.48
C HIS A 117 -13.20 23.82 33.57
N LYS A 118 -12.04 24.43 33.30
CA LYS A 118 -11.84 25.17 32.04
C LYS A 118 -12.03 24.16 30.91
N GLU A 119 -13.04 24.36 30.06
CA GLU A 119 -13.17 23.64 28.80
C GLU A 119 -11.89 23.86 27.99
N GLN A 120 -11.03 22.86 27.95
CA GLN A 120 -9.94 22.81 27.00
C GLN A 120 -10.57 22.66 25.62
N LEU A 121 -10.48 23.74 24.82
CA LEU A 121 -10.78 23.72 23.40
C LEU A 121 -10.03 22.56 22.75
N ILE A 122 -10.77 21.64 22.13
CA ILE A 122 -10.23 20.52 21.39
C ILE A 122 -9.39 21.07 20.24
N GLU A 123 -8.07 20.86 20.28
CA GLU A 123 -7.18 21.21 19.18
C GLU A 123 -7.60 20.44 17.91
N CYS A 124 -7.84 21.18 16.81
CA CYS A 124 -8.28 20.63 15.52
C CYS A 124 -7.14 19.76 14.93
N PHE A 125 -7.47 18.54 14.50
CA PHE A 125 -6.53 17.51 14.01
C PHE A 125 -5.90 17.82 12.63
N CYS A 126 -6.12 19.03 12.10
CA CYS A 126 -5.80 19.42 10.73
C CYS A 126 -4.52 20.25 10.68
N GLU A 127 -3.37 19.66 10.99
CA GLU A 127 -2.09 20.32 10.69
C GLU A 127 -1.82 20.25 9.17
N PRO A 128 -1.51 21.36 8.46
CA PRO A 128 -1.20 22.72 8.94
C PRO A 128 -2.26 23.78 8.57
N GLN A 129 -3.55 23.45 8.44
CA GLN A 129 -4.58 24.38 7.97
C GLN A 129 -5.24 25.13 9.14
N THR A 130 -5.19 26.47 9.13
CA THR A 130 -5.91 27.32 10.09
C THR A 130 -7.37 27.51 9.64
N HIS A 131 -8.33 27.26 10.53
CA HIS A 131 -9.78 27.37 10.26
C HIS A 131 -10.40 28.36 11.24
N GLU A 132 -11.42 29.12 10.84
CA GLU A 132 -12.04 30.15 11.68
C GLU A 132 -13.03 29.56 12.71
N SER A 133 -13.49 28.31 12.52
CA SER A 133 -14.34 27.61 13.49
C SER A 133 -14.19 26.08 13.42
N PHE A 134 -14.63 25.39 14.48
CA PHE A 134 -14.73 23.93 14.49
C PHE A 134 -15.67 23.40 13.39
N SER A 135 -16.75 24.13 13.08
CA SER A 135 -17.69 23.77 12.00
C SER A 135 -16.98 23.78 10.64
N GLU A 136 -16.14 24.79 10.39
CA GLU A 136 -15.38 24.90 9.15
C GLU A 136 -14.26 23.84 9.07
N CYS A 137 -13.55 23.56 10.18
CA CYS A 137 -12.59 22.44 10.28
C CYS A 137 -13.30 21.10 9.98
N PHE A 138 -14.41 20.81 10.66
CA PHE A 138 -15.20 19.59 10.45
C PHE A 138 -15.71 19.47 9.01
N GLU A 139 -16.29 20.53 8.45
CA GLU A 139 -16.71 20.54 7.05
C GLU A 139 -15.54 20.28 6.12
N LYS A 140 -14.41 20.99 6.24
CA LYS A 140 -13.26 20.76 5.35
C LYS A 140 -12.68 19.36 5.51
N THR A 141 -12.54 18.83 6.72
CA THR A 141 -12.02 17.47 6.95
C THR A 141 -12.96 16.41 6.41
N VAL A 142 -14.26 16.54 6.69
CA VAL A 142 -15.27 15.56 6.25
C VAL A 142 -15.48 15.67 4.75
N PHE A 143 -15.58 16.87 4.17
CA PHE A 143 -15.68 17.04 2.72
C PHE A 143 -14.42 16.56 2.01
N ALA A 144 -13.22 16.90 2.47
CA ALA A 144 -11.97 16.39 1.87
C ALA A 144 -11.91 14.87 1.96
N SER A 145 -12.22 14.29 3.12
CA SER A 145 -12.25 12.84 3.30
C SER A 145 -13.32 12.20 2.41
N VAL A 146 -14.55 12.71 2.39
CA VAL A 146 -15.64 12.17 1.58
C VAL A 146 -15.35 12.29 0.09
N ILE A 147 -14.77 13.41 -0.37
CA ILE A 147 -14.39 13.61 -1.78
C ILE A 147 -13.22 12.70 -2.15
N GLU A 148 -12.17 12.62 -1.33
CA GLU A 148 -11.05 11.70 -1.57
C GLU A 148 -11.51 10.23 -1.58
N TRP A 149 -12.37 9.85 -0.64
CA TRP A 149 -12.97 8.52 -0.58
C TRP A 149 -13.87 8.25 -1.77
N ASN A 150 -14.67 9.22 -2.21
CA ASN A 150 -15.50 9.10 -3.40
C ASN A 150 -14.64 8.91 -4.65
N SER A 151 -13.64 9.75 -4.86
CA SER A 151 -12.71 9.63 -5.99
C SER A 151 -11.97 8.29 -6.00
N ARG A 152 -11.50 7.81 -4.85
CA ARG A 152 -10.87 6.48 -4.74
C ARG A 152 -11.87 5.35 -4.98
N SER A 153 -13.11 5.48 -4.52
CA SER A 153 -14.16 4.49 -4.74
C SER A 153 -14.56 4.40 -6.22
N ILE A 154 -14.65 5.55 -6.89
CA ILE A 154 -14.88 5.66 -8.34
C ILE A 154 -13.74 4.97 -9.10
N LEU A 155 -12.48 5.31 -8.79
CA LEU A 155 -11.33 4.69 -9.43
C LEU A 155 -11.33 3.17 -9.23
N LEU A 156 -11.56 2.72 -7.98
CA LEU A 156 -11.62 1.29 -7.65
C LEU A 156 -12.72 0.57 -8.43
N ALA A 157 -13.90 1.16 -8.56
CA ALA A 157 -14.99 0.60 -9.35
C ALA A 157 -14.60 0.51 -10.84
N ALA A 158 -13.99 1.57 -11.39
CA ALA A 158 -13.54 1.60 -12.78
C ALA A 158 -12.50 0.50 -13.08
N VAL A 159 -11.42 0.42 -12.29
CA VAL A 159 -10.37 -0.58 -12.50
C VAL A 159 -10.90 -2.00 -12.27
N TYR A 160 -11.83 -2.20 -11.33
CA TYR A 160 -12.42 -3.52 -11.08
C TYR A 160 -13.28 -3.99 -12.27
N ILE A 161 -14.12 -3.12 -12.84
CA ILE A 161 -14.95 -3.46 -14.01
C ILE A 161 -14.06 -3.80 -15.22
N LEU A 162 -13.03 -3.00 -15.47
CA LEU A 162 -12.08 -3.25 -16.56
C LEU A 162 -11.29 -4.54 -16.34
N ALA A 163 -10.78 -4.76 -15.13
CA ALA A 163 -10.08 -6.00 -14.77
C ALA A 163 -10.98 -7.23 -14.92
N TYR A 164 -12.26 -7.13 -14.49
CA TYR A 164 -13.24 -8.18 -14.69
C TYR A 164 -13.44 -8.50 -16.17
N ARG A 165 -13.54 -7.49 -17.05
CA ARG A 165 -13.69 -7.69 -18.50
C ARG A 165 -12.46 -8.39 -19.10
N ILE A 166 -11.24 -7.96 -18.76
CA ILE A 166 -10.00 -8.64 -19.17
C ILE A 166 -10.01 -10.10 -18.73
N LEU A 167 -10.27 -10.36 -17.44
CA LEU A 167 -10.25 -11.70 -16.87
C LEU A 167 -11.37 -12.57 -17.45
N ARG A 168 -12.58 -12.04 -17.65
CA ARG A 168 -13.70 -12.73 -18.27
C ARG A 168 -13.33 -13.18 -19.68
N TYR A 169 -12.74 -12.33 -20.49
CA TYR A 169 -12.24 -12.70 -21.81
C TYR A 169 -11.18 -13.80 -21.74
N ARG A 170 -10.22 -13.70 -20.82
CA ARG A 170 -9.16 -14.71 -20.67
C ARG A 170 -9.64 -16.09 -20.22
N PHE A 171 -10.60 -16.14 -19.30
CA PHE A 171 -11.13 -17.40 -18.81
C PHE A 171 -12.21 -17.99 -19.72
N PHE A 172 -12.96 -17.15 -20.44
CA PHE A 172 -14.09 -17.53 -21.28
C PHE A 172 -14.06 -16.75 -22.61
N PRO A 173 -13.12 -17.08 -23.51
CA PRO A 173 -12.94 -16.32 -24.74
C PRO A 173 -14.11 -16.54 -25.70
N SER A 174 -14.71 -15.43 -26.15
CA SER A 174 -15.73 -15.38 -27.21
C SER A 174 -15.67 -14.01 -27.90
N VAL A 175 -16.35 -13.86 -29.04
CA VAL A 175 -16.47 -12.56 -29.71
C VAL A 175 -17.12 -11.52 -28.80
N GLU A 176 -18.12 -11.93 -28.02
CA GLU A 176 -18.80 -11.09 -27.04
C GLU A 176 -17.83 -10.63 -25.94
N THR A 177 -17.13 -11.55 -25.27
CA THR A 177 -16.24 -11.19 -24.15
C THR A 177 -14.99 -10.44 -24.61
N HIS A 178 -14.55 -10.64 -25.85
CA HIS A 178 -13.51 -9.83 -26.48
C HIS A 178 -13.99 -8.39 -26.71
N ASN A 179 -15.21 -8.22 -27.22
CA ASN A 179 -15.78 -6.91 -27.51
C ASN A 179 -16.12 -6.12 -26.24
N ASP A 180 -16.36 -6.79 -25.11
CA ASP A 180 -16.53 -6.15 -23.80
C ASP A 180 -15.25 -5.42 -23.33
N VAL A 181 -14.07 -5.87 -23.76
CA VAL A 181 -12.79 -5.22 -23.42
C VAL A 181 -12.59 -4.02 -24.34
N PRO A 182 -12.38 -2.80 -23.79
CA PRO A 182 -12.08 -1.61 -24.58
C PRO A 182 -10.86 -1.84 -25.47
N GLU A 183 -10.90 -1.35 -26.70
CA GLU A 183 -9.86 -1.62 -27.71
C GLU A 183 -8.47 -1.25 -27.23
N TRP A 184 -8.32 -0.07 -26.59
CA TRP A 184 -7.06 0.38 -26.01
C TRP A 184 -6.55 -0.50 -24.87
N LEU A 185 -7.42 -1.28 -24.21
CA LEU A 185 -7.04 -2.16 -23.10
C LEU A 185 -6.75 -3.61 -23.54
N ARG A 186 -7.11 -3.98 -24.78
CA ARG A 186 -6.77 -5.29 -25.34
C ARG A 186 -5.25 -5.48 -25.41
N SER A 187 -4.81 -6.72 -25.52
CA SER A 187 -3.39 -7.03 -25.74
C SER A 187 -2.91 -6.33 -27.01
N THR A 188 -1.70 -5.77 -26.95
CA THR A 188 -1.00 -5.26 -28.13
C THR A 188 -0.23 -6.39 -28.82
N ASP A 189 0.18 -6.16 -30.07
CA ASP A 189 1.08 -7.06 -30.81
C ASP A 189 2.36 -7.42 -30.04
N ILE A 190 2.87 -6.48 -29.23
CA ILE A 190 4.07 -6.68 -28.41
C ILE A 190 3.76 -7.61 -27.24
N GLN A 191 2.63 -7.39 -26.54
CA GLN A 191 2.19 -8.23 -25.43
C GLN A 191 1.91 -9.67 -25.88
N ASP A 192 1.40 -9.88 -27.10
CA ASP A 192 1.10 -11.22 -27.61
C ASP A 192 2.36 -12.01 -28.02
N LYS A 193 3.46 -11.32 -28.33
CA LYS A 193 4.71 -11.96 -28.81
C LYS A 193 5.76 -12.14 -27.72
N ILE A 194 5.75 -11.29 -26.68
CA ILE A 194 6.81 -11.25 -25.68
C ILE A 194 6.24 -11.66 -24.31
N PRO A 195 6.78 -12.72 -23.67
CA PRO A 195 6.42 -13.08 -22.31
C PRO A 195 6.66 -11.91 -21.36
N HIS A 196 5.64 -11.57 -20.58
CA HIS A 196 5.69 -10.45 -19.65
C HIS A 196 4.85 -10.76 -18.41
N ALA A 197 5.00 -9.93 -17.38
CA ALA A 197 4.29 -10.13 -16.13
C ALA A 197 2.82 -9.67 -16.23
N LEU A 198 1.91 -10.50 -15.70
CA LEU A 198 0.45 -10.36 -15.84
C LEU A 198 -0.10 -8.98 -15.42
N TYR A 199 0.56 -8.31 -14.47
CA TYR A 199 0.10 -7.02 -13.96
C TYR A 199 0.18 -5.90 -15.02
N ILE A 200 1.07 -6.03 -16.03
CA ILE A 200 1.23 -5.04 -17.09
C ILE A 200 -0.05 -4.92 -17.91
N ASP A 201 -0.81 -6.00 -18.06
CA ASP A 201 -2.06 -6.00 -18.82
C ASP A 201 -3.14 -5.06 -18.24
N PHE A 202 -3.05 -4.76 -16.96
CA PHE A 202 -4.01 -3.93 -16.23
C PHE A 202 -3.63 -2.44 -16.22
N VAL A 203 -2.50 -2.06 -16.83
CA VAL A 203 -2.06 -0.67 -16.96
C VAL A 203 -2.83 0.01 -18.09
N GLN A 204 -3.34 1.21 -17.84
CA GLN A 204 -4.30 1.85 -18.74
C GLN A 204 -3.70 2.37 -20.05
N PHE A 205 -2.39 2.61 -20.06
CA PHE A 205 -1.72 3.32 -21.15
C PHE A 205 -0.99 2.32 -22.08
N PRO A 206 -1.45 2.11 -23.34
CA PRO A 206 -0.89 1.08 -24.23
C PRO A 206 0.59 1.28 -24.54
N ARG A 207 1.02 2.54 -24.70
CA ARG A 207 2.43 2.89 -24.96
C ARG A 207 3.31 2.58 -23.76
N LEU A 208 2.83 2.85 -22.55
CA LEU A 208 3.52 2.46 -21.32
C LEU A 208 3.59 0.93 -21.19
N ARG A 209 2.50 0.21 -21.45
CA ARG A 209 2.50 -1.27 -21.47
C ARG A 209 3.58 -1.81 -22.40
N ASN A 210 3.63 -1.33 -23.64
CA ASN A 210 4.64 -1.74 -24.61
C ASN A 210 6.06 -1.45 -24.12
N ALA A 211 6.29 -0.27 -23.54
CA ALA A 211 7.61 0.10 -22.99
C ALA A 211 8.02 -0.80 -21.81
N MET A 212 7.08 -1.18 -20.94
CA MET A 212 7.32 -2.12 -19.84
C MET A 212 7.65 -3.52 -20.36
N VAL A 213 6.88 -4.03 -21.34
CA VAL A 213 7.14 -5.35 -21.95
C VAL A 213 8.50 -5.41 -22.64
N LEU A 214 8.89 -4.33 -23.33
CA LEU A 214 10.20 -4.22 -23.99
C LEU A 214 11.36 -3.95 -23.01
N GLY A 215 11.09 -3.78 -21.72
CA GLY A 215 12.11 -3.43 -20.73
C GLY A 215 12.68 -2.01 -20.86
N LEU A 216 12.03 -1.14 -21.65
CA LEU A 216 12.39 0.28 -21.78
C LEU A 216 12.01 1.08 -20.51
N VAL A 217 11.02 0.57 -19.77
CA VAL A 217 10.67 1.03 -18.42
C VAL A 217 10.82 -0.16 -17.48
N ASN A 218 11.91 -0.18 -16.71
CA ASN A 218 12.13 -1.18 -15.67
C ASN A 218 11.77 -0.59 -14.30
N ILE A 219 10.78 -1.20 -13.64
CA ILE A 219 10.31 -0.81 -12.30
C ILE A 219 10.57 -1.90 -11.27
N ASP A 220 11.30 -2.95 -11.59
CA ASP A 220 11.41 -4.15 -10.74
C ASP A 220 12.00 -3.82 -9.36
N SER A 221 13.02 -2.94 -9.32
CA SER A 221 13.66 -2.50 -8.07
C SER A 221 12.81 -1.53 -7.25
N ILE A 222 11.80 -0.89 -7.85
CA ILE A 222 10.96 0.13 -7.22
C ILE A 222 9.49 -0.25 -7.25
N ARG A 223 9.19 -1.54 -7.43
CA ARG A 223 7.86 -1.98 -7.85
C ARG A 223 6.75 -1.58 -6.90
N GLU A 224 6.95 -1.80 -5.60
CA GLU A 224 5.96 -1.46 -4.57
C GLU A 224 5.68 0.04 -4.51
N GLN A 225 6.74 0.85 -4.61
CA GLN A 225 6.61 2.30 -4.62
C GLN A 225 5.92 2.79 -5.89
N PHE A 226 6.28 2.22 -7.04
CA PHE A 226 5.65 2.52 -8.32
C PHE A 226 4.16 2.19 -8.30
N ASP A 227 3.76 1.00 -7.82
CA ASP A 227 2.36 0.60 -7.74
C ASP A 227 1.57 1.54 -6.82
N ALA A 228 2.15 1.93 -5.68
CA ALA A 228 1.55 2.88 -4.75
C ALA A 228 1.37 4.27 -5.38
N ASP A 229 2.36 4.75 -6.12
CA ASP A 229 2.30 6.05 -6.79
C ASP A 229 1.35 6.03 -7.98
N PHE A 230 1.40 4.99 -8.81
CA PHE A 230 0.50 4.80 -9.94
C PHE A 230 -0.95 4.77 -9.46
N GLY A 231 -1.26 3.98 -8.44
CA GLY A 231 -2.62 3.92 -7.86
C GLY A 231 -3.06 5.22 -7.17
N ARG A 232 -2.13 5.99 -6.61
CA ARG A 232 -2.43 7.28 -5.95
C ARG A 232 -2.73 8.39 -6.95
N HIS A 233 -2.01 8.40 -8.07
CA HIS A 233 -2.04 9.50 -9.04
C HIS A 233 -2.88 9.19 -10.29
N LEU A 234 -3.34 7.95 -10.47
CA LEU A 234 -4.25 7.58 -11.55
C LEU A 234 -5.66 8.09 -11.27
N SER A 235 -6.27 8.72 -12.26
CA SER A 235 -7.65 9.20 -12.23
C SER A 235 -8.36 8.77 -13.50
N VAL A 236 -9.66 8.46 -13.38
CA VAL A 236 -10.57 8.25 -14.51
C VAL A 236 -11.40 9.51 -14.82
N ASN A 237 -11.15 10.61 -14.10
CA ASN A 237 -11.77 11.93 -14.33
C ASN A 237 -13.30 11.89 -14.41
N TRP A 238 -13.93 11.06 -13.58
CA TRP A 238 -15.38 11.03 -13.48
C TRP A 238 -15.89 12.35 -12.88
N PRO A 239 -16.88 13.02 -13.49
CA PRO A 239 -17.37 14.30 -12.99
C PRO A 239 -17.96 14.18 -11.59
N VAL A 240 -17.55 15.05 -10.67
CA VAL A 240 -18.03 15.08 -9.27
C VAL A 240 -19.56 15.30 -9.19
N SER A 241 -20.14 15.96 -10.19
CA SER A 241 -21.58 16.19 -10.30
C SER A 241 -22.40 14.95 -10.71
N GLU A 242 -21.76 13.89 -11.18
CA GLU A 242 -22.43 12.68 -11.65
C GLU A 242 -22.35 11.57 -10.61
N ALA A 243 -23.48 10.95 -10.29
CA ALA A 243 -23.52 9.83 -9.36
C ALA A 243 -23.00 8.54 -10.03
N LEU A 244 -22.27 7.72 -9.26
CA LEU A 244 -21.83 6.38 -9.70
C LEU A 244 -23.04 5.43 -9.86
N LEU A 245 -24.01 5.54 -8.97
CA LEU A 245 -25.25 4.75 -8.99
C LEU A 245 -26.44 5.66 -9.28
N VAL A 246 -27.37 5.19 -10.11
CA VAL A 246 -28.60 5.89 -10.47
C VAL A 246 -29.81 4.98 -10.29
N THR A 247 -31.00 5.56 -10.22
CA THR A 247 -32.26 4.81 -10.17
C THR A 247 -32.82 4.66 -11.58
N ASP A 248 -33.12 3.43 -11.98
CA ASP A 248 -33.74 3.15 -13.28
C ASP A 248 -35.25 3.46 -13.29
N SER A 249 -35.90 3.32 -14.45
CA SER A 249 -37.35 3.50 -14.61
C SER A 249 -38.19 2.54 -13.74
N SER A 250 -37.60 1.43 -13.32
CA SER A 250 -38.20 0.39 -12.50
C SER A 250 -37.92 0.58 -10.99
N ARG A 251 -37.30 1.71 -10.61
CA ARG A 251 -36.90 2.06 -9.24
C ARG A 251 -35.80 1.18 -8.63
N ASN A 252 -35.00 0.51 -9.46
CA ASN A 252 -33.82 -0.23 -9.01
C ASN A 252 -32.60 0.68 -8.96
N THR A 253 -31.71 0.44 -7.99
CA THR A 253 -30.38 1.06 -7.96
C THR A 253 -29.45 0.31 -8.91
N ILE A 254 -28.99 0.98 -9.95
CA ILE A 254 -28.10 0.42 -10.98
C ILE A 254 -26.82 1.26 -11.11
N LEU A 255 -25.78 0.69 -11.72
CA LEU A 255 -24.61 1.46 -12.15
C LEU A 255 -25.02 2.50 -13.19
N ASN A 256 -24.51 3.72 -13.07
CA ASN A 256 -24.79 4.77 -14.04
C ASN A 256 -24.32 4.32 -15.44
N PRO A 257 -25.21 4.20 -16.46
CA PRO A 257 -24.80 3.75 -17.78
C PRO A 257 -23.78 4.69 -18.46
N LYS A 258 -23.73 5.97 -18.05
CA LYS A 258 -22.68 6.90 -18.48
C LYS A 258 -21.32 6.50 -17.93
N PHE A 259 -21.26 5.95 -16.72
CA PHE A 259 -20.01 5.54 -16.07
C PHE A 259 -19.32 4.44 -16.87
N GLU A 260 -20.05 3.40 -17.28
CA GLU A 260 -19.47 2.32 -18.09
C GLU A 260 -18.87 2.84 -19.40
N ARG A 261 -19.56 3.75 -20.09
CA ARG A 261 -19.01 4.37 -21.31
C ARG A 261 -17.77 5.19 -21.00
N HIS A 262 -17.81 5.99 -19.94
CA HIS A 262 -16.73 6.88 -19.54
C HIS A 262 -15.44 6.13 -19.20
N ILE A 263 -15.51 5.04 -18.44
CA ILE A 263 -14.33 4.24 -18.09
C ILE A 263 -13.74 3.48 -19.30
N CYS A 264 -14.53 3.29 -20.36
CA CYS A 264 -14.10 2.64 -21.60
C CYS A 264 -13.46 3.61 -22.60
N THR A 265 -13.39 4.90 -22.31
CA THR A 265 -12.74 5.94 -23.13
C THR A 265 -11.34 6.20 -22.58
N GLN A 266 -10.29 6.00 -23.37
CA GLN A 266 -8.90 6.10 -22.90
C GLN A 266 -8.56 7.51 -22.42
N GLU A 267 -9.08 8.53 -23.11
CA GLU A 267 -8.80 9.96 -22.87
C GLU A 267 -9.29 10.44 -21.51
N ASN A 268 -10.19 9.67 -20.86
CA ASN A 268 -10.65 9.96 -19.51
C ASN A 268 -9.65 9.52 -18.43
N TRP A 269 -8.65 8.71 -18.78
CA TRP A 269 -7.64 8.23 -17.85
C TRP A 269 -6.40 9.11 -17.89
N THR A 270 -5.98 9.58 -16.71
CA THR A 270 -4.80 10.46 -16.58
C THR A 270 -3.98 10.09 -15.35
N LEU A 271 -2.68 10.34 -15.42
CA LEU A 271 -1.82 10.48 -14.25
C LEU A 271 -1.52 11.97 -14.04
N ASP A 272 -1.53 12.42 -12.79
CA ASP A 272 -1.30 13.83 -12.49
C ASP A 272 0.16 14.29 -12.72
N SER A 273 0.38 15.61 -12.60
CA SER A 273 1.70 16.21 -12.79
C SER A 273 2.72 15.80 -11.72
N VAL A 274 2.28 15.36 -10.53
CA VAL A 274 3.16 14.89 -9.47
C VAL A 274 3.80 13.57 -9.90
N PHE A 275 3.00 12.66 -10.46
CA PHE A 275 3.52 11.43 -11.07
C PHE A 275 4.49 11.72 -12.21
N ALA A 276 4.12 12.62 -13.13
CA ALA A 276 4.98 12.97 -14.27
C ALA A 276 6.32 13.57 -13.85
N THR A 277 6.34 14.36 -12.77
CA THR A 277 7.58 14.94 -12.21
C THR A 277 8.46 13.87 -11.58
N LYS A 278 7.86 12.89 -10.91
CA LYS A 278 8.59 11.78 -10.29
C LYS A 278 9.11 10.76 -11.32
N TYR A 279 8.37 10.55 -12.40
CA TYR A 279 8.69 9.60 -13.47
C TYR A 279 8.75 10.28 -14.84
N PRO A 280 9.73 11.19 -15.07
CA PRO A 280 9.76 12.01 -16.29
C PRO A 280 9.95 11.19 -17.57
N HIS A 281 10.60 10.04 -17.48
CA HIS A 281 10.78 9.11 -18.61
C HIS A 281 9.49 8.36 -18.99
N ILE A 282 8.48 8.34 -18.11
CA ILE A 282 7.17 7.71 -18.35
C ILE A 282 6.16 8.72 -18.90
N ALA A 283 6.30 10.01 -18.58
CA ALA A 283 5.36 11.06 -18.99
C ALA A 283 5.01 11.05 -20.51
N PRO A 284 5.95 10.81 -21.45
CA PRO A 284 5.62 10.75 -22.88
C PRO A 284 4.81 9.52 -23.31
N LEU A 285 4.68 8.52 -22.43
CA LEU A 285 4.04 7.22 -22.69
C LEU A 285 2.60 7.13 -22.15
N ILE A 286 2.15 8.16 -21.44
CA ILE A 286 0.84 8.23 -20.77
C ILE A 286 -0.08 9.29 -21.41
N VAL A 287 0.27 9.73 -22.62
CA VAL A 287 -0.49 10.67 -23.45
C VAL A 287 -1.39 9.90 -24.41
#